data_AF-A0A921F0E2-F1
#
_entry.id   AF-A0A921F0E2-F1
#
_cell.length_a   1.000
_cell.length_b   1.000
_cell.length_c   1.000
_cell.angle_alpha   90.00
_cell.angle_beta   90.00
_cell.angle_gamma   90.00
#
_symmetry.space_group_name_H-M   'P 1'
#
loop_
_entity.id
_entity.type
_entity.pdbx_description
1 polymer ?
#
loop_
_entity_poly.entity_id
_entity_poly.type
_entity_poly.pdbx_seq_one_letter_code
_entity_poly.pdbx_strand_id
1 'polypeptide(L)'
;MSLEVTIDDNEKLIDKLFEDNSVFSKQKLTLSDVAIISLYYSALSNAKAIKILTDNGLTNVTDTLLRAFIEQSVYLTYIFQKNTEARAELLFFYEKMNSHTKALSIVKGLTDKELAKNMQQQIDNQIKNDPSEASSLEESTKYFRKKYDTLFPQNIPNRTNLQLKCNK
;
A
#
# COMPACT_ATOMS: atom_id res chain seq x y z
N MET A 1 -18.85 15.31 15.05
CA MET A 1 -17.61 15.76 14.37
C MET A 1 -17.86 15.68 12.88
N SER A 2 -17.62 16.74 12.10
CA SER A 2 -17.82 16.72 10.64
C SER A 2 -16.61 16.10 9.94
N LEU A 3 -16.81 15.53 8.75
CA LEU A 3 -15.74 14.98 7.91
C LEU A 3 -14.63 16.01 7.64
N GLU A 4 -15.01 17.27 7.43
CA GLU A 4 -14.08 18.37 7.19
C GLU A 4 -13.17 18.65 8.38
N VAL A 5 -13.72 18.72 9.59
CA VAL A 5 -12.92 18.88 10.82
C VAL A 5 -12.00 17.68 11.01
N THR A 6 -12.48 16.46 10.74
CA THR A 6 -11.65 15.25 10.83
C THR A 6 -10.50 15.27 9.82
N ILE A 7 -10.72 15.71 8.58
CA ILE A 7 -9.67 15.81 7.56
C ILE A 7 -8.60 16.80 8.02
N ASP A 8 -9.00 18.01 8.41
CA ASP A 8 -8.10 19.08 8.84
C ASP A 8 -7.29 18.69 10.09
N ASP A 9 -7.92 18.04 11.07
CA ASP A 9 -7.23 17.53 12.27
C ASP A 9 -6.19 16.46 11.91
N ASN A 10 -6.48 15.57 10.96
CA ASN A 10 -5.55 14.52 10.53
C ASN A 10 -4.40 15.08 9.68
N GLU A 11 -4.64 16.10 8.85
CA GLU A 11 -3.57 16.83 8.15
C GLU A 11 -2.59 17.44 9.14
N LYS A 12 -3.11 18.20 10.11
CA LYS A 12 -2.29 18.83 11.15
C LYS A 12 -1.53 17.80 11.98
N LEU A 13 -2.13 16.66 12.28
CA LEU A 13 -1.46 15.58 13.00
C LEU A 13 -0.27 15.06 12.20
N ILE A 14 -0.47 14.78 10.90
CA ILE A 14 0.58 14.30 10.01
C ILE A 14 1.70 15.33 9.89
N ASP A 15 1.38 16.60 9.67
CA ASP A 15 2.37 17.67 9.55
C ASP A 15 3.24 17.75 10.82
N LYS A 16 2.61 17.68 12.00
CA LYS A 16 3.32 17.64 13.29
C LYS A 16 4.23 16.41 13.47
N LEU A 17 3.91 15.28 12.84
CA LEU A 17 4.79 14.12 12.88
C LEU A 17 6.12 14.39 12.16
N PHE A 18 6.17 15.32 11.21
CA PHE A 18 7.37 15.64 10.41
C PHE A 18 7.93 17.05 10.63
N GLU A 19 7.29 17.88 11.46
CA GLU A 19 7.81 19.18 11.88
C GLU A 19 9.23 19.08 12.48
N ASP A 20 10.01 20.16 12.34
CA ASP A 20 11.32 20.28 12.94
C ASP A 20 11.23 20.08 14.46
N ASN A 21 11.97 19.09 14.97
CA ASN A 21 12.01 18.61 16.36
C ASN A 21 11.04 17.48 16.73
N SER A 22 10.24 16.98 15.79
CA SER A 22 9.48 15.75 15.98
C SER A 22 10.39 14.52 16.17
N VAL A 23 9.82 13.44 16.69
CA VAL A 23 10.54 12.16 16.82
C VAL A 23 10.94 11.62 15.44
N PHE A 24 10.10 11.83 14.41
CA PHE A 24 10.40 11.38 13.05
C PHE A 24 11.40 12.27 12.32
N SER A 25 11.49 13.58 12.62
CA SER A 25 12.48 14.46 11.98
C SER A 25 13.93 14.14 12.38
N LYS A 26 14.14 13.39 13.47
CA LYS A 26 15.45 13.06 14.04
C LYS A 26 15.90 11.62 13.79
N GLN A 27 15.02 10.76 13.30
CA GLN A 27 15.30 9.35 13.07
C GLN A 27 15.17 8.99 11.58
N LYS A 28 15.97 8.02 11.14
CA LYS A 28 15.82 7.46 9.79
C LYS A 28 14.55 6.61 9.75
N LEU A 29 13.64 6.93 8.83
CA LEU A 29 12.42 6.16 8.62
C LEU A 29 12.74 4.71 8.24
N THR A 30 12.05 3.77 8.90
CA THR A 30 12.11 2.33 8.65
C THR A 30 11.03 1.89 7.66
N LEU A 31 11.09 0.64 7.19
CA LEU A 31 10.02 0.08 6.34
C LEU A 31 8.67 0.04 7.06
N SER A 32 8.68 -0.24 8.37
CA SER A 32 7.51 -0.17 9.24
C SER A 32 6.87 1.21 9.23
N ASP A 33 7.69 2.26 9.38
CA ASP A 33 7.22 3.65 9.34
C ASP A 33 6.59 3.96 7.99
N VAL A 34 7.26 3.60 6.89
CA VAL A 34 6.74 3.82 5.53
C VAL A 34 5.38 3.16 5.35
N ALA A 35 5.18 1.93 5.82
CA ALA A 35 3.90 1.22 5.71
C ALA A 35 2.78 1.96 6.47
N ILE A 36 3.03 2.34 7.72
CA ILE A 36 2.05 3.02 8.57
C ILE A 36 1.73 4.40 8.00
N ILE A 37 2.75 5.18 7.67
CA ILE A 37 2.60 6.53 7.08
C ILE A 37 1.81 6.44 5.77
N SER A 38 2.11 5.46 4.91
CA SER A 38 1.39 5.28 3.64
C SER A 38 -0.09 4.96 3.85
N LEU A 39 -0.44 4.13 4.83
CA LEU A 39 -1.84 3.86 5.18
C LEU A 39 -2.57 5.12 5.63
N TYR A 40 -1.95 5.92 6.49
CA TYR A 40 -2.54 7.18 6.98
C TYR A 40 -2.75 8.19 5.84
N TYR A 41 -1.75 8.43 4.99
CA TYR A 41 -1.89 9.34 3.85
C TYR A 41 -2.93 8.84 2.84
N SER A 42 -3.01 7.53 2.62
CA SER A 42 -4.00 6.96 1.71
C SER A 42 -5.42 7.12 2.26
N ALA A 43 -5.64 6.92 3.57
CA ALA A 43 -6.92 7.17 4.22
C ALA A 43 -7.32 8.66 4.14
N LEU A 44 -6.38 9.57 4.39
CA LEU A 44 -6.62 11.01 4.27
C LEU A 44 -6.98 11.41 2.84
N SER A 45 -6.24 10.90 1.85
CA SER A 45 -6.52 11.15 0.43
C SER A 45 -7.92 10.67 0.04
N ASN A 46 -8.31 9.46 0.49
CA ASN A 46 -9.66 8.94 0.28
C ASN A 46 -10.73 9.82 0.94
N ALA A 47 -10.46 10.37 2.14
CA ALA A 47 -11.41 11.25 2.84
C ALA A 47 -11.67 12.53 2.06
N LYS A 48 -10.59 13.14 1.55
CA LYS A 48 -10.65 14.32 0.68
C LYS A 48 -11.42 14.03 -0.60
N ALA A 49 -11.17 12.88 -1.23
CA ALA A 49 -11.91 12.46 -2.42
C ALA A 49 -13.41 12.27 -2.13
N ILE A 50 -13.78 11.65 -1.01
CA ILE A 50 -15.19 11.51 -0.59
C ILE A 50 -15.82 12.89 -0.38
N LYS A 51 -15.11 13.82 0.28
CA LYS A 51 -15.60 15.19 0.48
C LYS A 51 -15.88 15.87 -0.87
N ILE A 52 -14.92 15.84 -1.79
CA ILE A 52 -15.09 16.42 -3.13
C ILE A 52 -16.30 15.82 -3.84
N LEU A 53 -16.45 14.50 -3.84
CA LEU A 53 -17.58 13.82 -4.48
C LEU A 53 -18.92 14.20 -3.84
N THR A 54 -18.96 14.25 -2.50
CA THR A 54 -20.17 14.61 -1.74
C THR A 54 -20.57 16.06 -1.97
N ASP A 55 -19.61 16.98 -1.95
CA ASP A 55 -19.84 18.41 -2.22
C ASP A 55 -20.37 18.64 -3.65
N ASN A 56 -20.10 17.72 -4.57
CA ASN A 56 -20.60 17.73 -5.96
C ASN A 56 -21.85 16.85 -6.17
N GLY A 57 -22.46 16.33 -5.10
CA GLY A 57 -23.69 15.52 -5.17
C GLY A 57 -23.49 14.09 -5.69
N LEU A 58 -22.25 13.62 -5.82
CA LEU A 58 -21.88 12.28 -6.33
C LEU A 58 -21.72 11.28 -5.19
N THR A 59 -22.75 11.14 -4.34
CA THR A 59 -22.70 10.27 -3.16
C THR A 59 -22.85 8.78 -3.49
N ASN A 60 -23.31 8.44 -4.68
CA ASN A 60 -23.54 7.05 -5.12
C ASN A 60 -22.27 6.35 -5.63
N VAL A 61 -21.15 7.06 -5.77
CA VAL A 61 -19.88 6.51 -6.28
C VAL A 61 -18.79 6.42 -5.21
N THR A 62 -19.11 6.76 -3.95
CA THR A 62 -18.15 6.73 -2.85
C THR A 62 -17.83 5.33 -2.33
N ASP A 63 -18.58 4.29 -2.75
CA ASP A 63 -18.44 2.92 -2.27
C ASP A 63 -17.02 2.35 -2.48
N THR A 64 -16.40 2.66 -3.61
CA THR A 64 -15.01 2.24 -3.91
C THR A 64 -14.03 2.84 -2.90
N LEU A 65 -14.24 4.09 -2.51
CA LEU A 65 -13.41 4.78 -1.50
C LEU A 65 -13.69 4.22 -0.10
N LEU A 66 -14.95 3.93 0.22
CA LEU A 66 -15.35 3.29 1.49
C LEU A 66 -14.70 1.91 1.64
N ARG A 67 -14.63 1.12 0.57
CA ARG A 67 -13.93 -0.17 0.58
C ARG A 67 -12.45 -0.01 0.93
N ALA A 68 -11.78 1.00 0.36
CA ALA A 68 -10.38 1.28 0.68
C ALA A 68 -10.19 1.68 2.16
N PHE A 69 -11.12 2.44 2.74
CA PHE A 69 -11.11 2.75 4.17
C PHE A 69 -11.22 1.51 5.06
N ILE A 70 -12.15 0.61 4.73
CA ILE A 70 -12.33 -0.63 5.48
C ILE A 70 -11.04 -1.45 5.44
N GLU A 71 -10.45 -1.62 4.27
CA GLU A 71 -9.19 -2.35 4.09
C GLU A 71 -8.04 -1.72 4.91
N GLN A 72 -7.87 -0.41 4.83
CA GLN A 72 -6.86 0.33 5.62
C GLN A 72 -7.10 0.17 7.13
N SER A 73 -8.35 0.23 7.59
CA SER A 73 -8.68 0.07 9.01
C SER A 73 -8.33 -1.32 9.54
N VAL A 74 -8.52 -2.35 8.72
CA VAL A 74 -8.15 -3.74 9.05
C VAL A 74 -6.63 -3.86 9.12
N TYR A 75 -5.90 -3.28 8.17
CA TYR A 75 -4.43 -3.28 8.22
C TYR A 75 -3.89 -2.57 9.45
N LEU A 76 -4.37 -1.37 9.77
CA LEU A 76 -3.95 -0.64 10.98
C LEU A 76 -4.28 -1.43 12.26
N THR A 77 -5.49 -2.03 12.32
CA THR A 77 -5.91 -2.87 13.46
C THR A 77 -5.02 -4.10 13.61
N TYR A 78 -4.57 -4.70 12.50
CA TYR A 78 -3.64 -5.82 12.53
C TYR A 78 -2.24 -5.37 12.96
N ILE A 79 -1.75 -4.25 12.44
CA ILE A 79 -0.42 -3.70 12.73
C ILE A 79 -0.30 -3.34 14.21
N PHE A 80 -1.25 -2.59 14.78
CA PHE A 80 -1.16 -2.08 16.16
C PHE A 80 -1.42 -3.11 17.27
N GLN A 81 -1.23 -4.40 16.99
CA GLN A 81 -1.20 -5.46 18.01
C GLN A 81 0.25 -5.74 18.43
N LYS A 82 0.50 -6.87 19.12
CA LYS A 82 1.88 -7.30 19.43
C LYS A 82 2.69 -7.53 18.15
N ASN A 83 3.97 -7.14 18.17
CA ASN A 83 4.92 -7.18 17.05
C ASN A 83 4.62 -6.19 15.92
N THR A 84 4.27 -4.95 16.28
CA THR A 84 3.90 -3.87 15.35
C THR A 84 4.85 -3.73 14.17
N GLU A 85 6.16 -3.65 14.43
CA GLU A 85 7.19 -3.49 13.39
C GLU A 85 7.12 -4.63 12.36
N ALA A 86 7.24 -5.88 12.82
CA ALA A 86 7.21 -7.04 11.94
C ALA A 86 5.91 -7.13 11.11
N ARG A 87 4.76 -6.71 11.68
CA ARG A 87 3.48 -6.70 10.96
C ARG A 87 3.38 -5.57 9.94
N ALA A 88 3.95 -4.41 10.25
CA ALA A 88 4.04 -3.30 9.31
C ALA A 88 4.99 -3.63 8.15
N GLU A 89 6.16 -4.23 8.43
CA GLU A 89 7.07 -4.73 7.38
C GLU A 89 6.41 -5.79 6.51
N LEU A 90 5.65 -6.70 7.12
CA LEU A 90 4.91 -7.72 6.38
C LEU A 90 3.93 -7.08 5.38
N LEU A 91 3.20 -6.04 5.79
CA LEU A 91 2.33 -5.29 4.91
C LEU A 91 3.12 -4.57 3.81
N PHE A 92 4.24 -3.93 4.13
CA PHE A 92 5.10 -3.27 3.16
C PHE A 92 5.48 -4.22 2.01
N PHE A 93 5.95 -5.42 2.36
CA PHE A 93 6.33 -6.42 1.36
C PHE A 93 5.14 -7.01 0.60
N TYR A 94 4.00 -7.18 1.27
CA TYR A 94 2.75 -7.61 0.65
C TYR A 94 2.28 -6.64 -0.43
N GLU A 95 2.18 -5.35 -0.10
CA GLU A 95 1.73 -4.29 -1.01
C GLU A 95 2.64 -4.17 -2.23
N LYS A 96 3.96 -4.17 -2.00
CA LYS A 96 4.96 -4.16 -3.08
C LYS A 96 4.79 -5.36 -4.01
N MET A 97 4.75 -6.58 -3.46
CA MET A 97 4.58 -7.79 -4.26
C MET A 97 3.26 -7.78 -5.05
N ASN A 98 2.16 -7.39 -4.41
CA ASN A 98 0.83 -7.40 -5.04
C ASN A 98 0.70 -6.35 -6.13
N SER A 99 1.19 -5.14 -5.91
CA SER A 99 1.22 -4.08 -6.91
C SER A 99 1.98 -4.54 -8.15
N HIS A 100 3.16 -5.15 -7.97
CA HIS A 100 3.95 -5.67 -9.08
C HIS A 100 3.22 -6.82 -9.79
N THR A 101 2.62 -7.73 -9.04
CA THR A 101 1.86 -8.86 -9.61
C THR A 101 0.69 -8.37 -10.48
N LYS A 102 -0.05 -7.35 -10.01
CA LYS A 102 -1.13 -6.72 -10.78
C LYS A 102 -0.60 -6.05 -12.05
N ALA A 103 0.47 -5.28 -11.95
CA ALA A 103 1.10 -4.62 -13.09
C ALA A 103 1.56 -5.64 -14.16
N LEU A 104 2.25 -6.72 -13.74
CA LEU A 104 2.66 -7.80 -14.63
C LEU A 104 1.46 -8.47 -15.30
N SER A 105 0.38 -8.71 -14.56
CA SER A 105 -0.84 -9.31 -15.11
C SER A 105 -1.48 -8.42 -16.18
N ILE A 106 -1.50 -7.11 -15.97
CA ILE A 106 -2.02 -6.15 -16.96
C ILE A 106 -1.16 -6.20 -18.22
N VAL A 107 0.16 -6.05 -18.09
CA VAL A 107 1.08 -6.04 -19.22
C VAL A 107 1.00 -7.34 -20.03
N LYS A 108 0.95 -8.50 -19.35
CA LYS A 108 0.86 -9.82 -20.00
C LYS A 108 -0.50 -10.07 -20.65
N GLY A 109 -1.56 -9.42 -20.17
CA GLY A 109 -2.91 -9.55 -20.69
C GLY A 109 -3.19 -8.69 -21.93
N LEU A 110 -2.30 -7.77 -22.30
CA LEU A 110 -2.47 -6.90 -23.46
C LEU A 110 -2.33 -7.68 -24.77
N THR A 111 -3.31 -7.52 -25.66
CA THR A 111 -3.27 -8.06 -27.02
C THR A 111 -2.32 -7.29 -27.93
N ASP A 112 -2.16 -5.99 -27.69
CA ASP A 112 -1.21 -5.12 -28.39
C ASP A 112 0.20 -5.36 -27.84
N LYS A 113 1.03 -6.00 -28.66
CA LYS A 113 2.41 -6.37 -28.29
C LYS A 113 3.36 -5.17 -28.22
N GLU A 114 3.13 -4.13 -29.02
CA GLU A 114 3.99 -2.93 -28.97
C GLU A 114 3.68 -2.12 -27.72
N LEU A 115 2.40 -1.93 -27.41
CA LEU A 115 1.98 -1.28 -26.16
C LEU A 115 2.49 -2.05 -24.93
N ALA A 116 2.33 -3.38 -24.92
CA ALA A 116 2.82 -4.22 -23.83
C ALA A 116 4.33 -4.06 -23.60
N LYS A 117 5.12 -4.07 -24.68
CA LYS A 117 6.57 -3.89 -24.62
C LYS A 117 6.95 -2.50 -24.08
N ASN A 118 6.29 -1.45 -24.56
CA ASN A 118 6.55 -0.09 -24.12
C ASN A 118 6.21 0.10 -22.63
N MET A 119 5.06 -0.42 -22.19
CA MET A 119 4.67 -0.37 -20.77
C MET A 119 5.65 -1.15 -19.89
N GLN A 120 6.06 -2.36 -20.29
CA GLN A 120 7.05 -3.14 -19.55
C GLN A 120 8.36 -2.36 -19.37
N GLN A 121 8.87 -1.74 -20.44
CA GLN A 121 10.10 -0.96 -20.38
C GLN A 121 9.99 0.26 -19.46
N GLN A 122 8.85 0.96 -19.48
CA GLN A 122 8.60 2.08 -18.58
C GLN A 122 8.60 1.63 -17.12
N ILE A 123 7.93 0.50 -16.82
CA ILE A 123 7.88 -0.04 -15.47
C ILE A 123 9.28 -0.49 -15.02
N ASP A 124 10.00 -1.26 -15.83
CA ASP A 124 11.35 -1.73 -15.50
C ASP A 124 12.33 -0.57 -15.26
N ASN A 125 12.19 0.54 -16.00
CA ASN A 125 12.99 1.74 -15.76
C ASN A 125 12.65 2.44 -14.44
N GLN A 126 11.40 2.41 -13.97
CA GLN A 126 11.03 2.92 -12.65
C GLN A 126 11.56 2.01 -11.52
N ILE A 127 11.61 0.69 -11.75
CA ILE A 127 12.09 -0.30 -10.78
C ILE A 127 13.59 -0.20 -10.50
N LYS A 128 14.40 0.33 -11.43
CA LYS A 128 15.84 0.56 -11.19
C LYS A 128 16.13 1.48 -10.00
N ASN A 129 15.15 2.26 -9.55
CA ASN A 129 15.26 3.11 -8.36
C ASN A 129 14.75 2.44 -7.08
N ASP A 130 14.28 1.19 -7.15
CA ASP A 130 13.78 0.43 -6.01
C ASP A 130 14.95 -0.17 -5.19
N PRO A 131 14.85 -0.21 -3.84
CA PRO A 131 15.91 -0.76 -2.98
C PRO A 131 16.21 -2.25 -3.17
N SER A 132 15.45 -2.97 -4.00
CA SER A 132 15.66 -4.40 -4.29
C SER A 132 16.87 -4.72 -5.18
N GLU A 133 17.57 -3.70 -5.71
CA GLU A 133 18.64 -3.83 -6.73
C GLU A 133 18.19 -4.61 -8.00
N ALA A 134 16.88 -4.78 -8.16
CA ALA A 134 16.29 -5.56 -9.24
C ALA A 134 16.39 -4.83 -10.57
N SER A 135 16.67 -5.57 -11.64
CA SER A 135 16.77 -5.02 -12.99
C SER A 135 15.42 -4.99 -13.73
N SER A 136 14.41 -5.68 -13.18
CA SER A 136 13.06 -5.81 -13.74
C SER A 136 11.98 -5.92 -12.66
N LEU A 137 10.74 -5.65 -13.05
CA LEU A 137 9.56 -5.82 -12.19
C LEU A 137 9.40 -7.26 -11.71
N GLU A 138 9.69 -8.25 -12.56
CA GLU A 138 9.71 -9.67 -12.20
C GLU A 138 10.70 -9.99 -11.08
N GLU A 139 11.93 -9.52 -11.19
CA GLU A 139 12.97 -9.74 -10.17
C GLU A 139 12.59 -9.07 -8.85
N SER A 140 12.10 -7.83 -8.93
CA SER A 140 11.65 -7.09 -7.76
C SER A 140 10.47 -7.79 -7.07
N THR A 141 9.52 -8.34 -7.85
CA THR A 141 8.41 -9.15 -7.32
C THR A 141 8.90 -10.37 -6.55
N LYS A 142 9.88 -11.09 -7.09
CA LYS A 142 10.47 -12.28 -6.43
C LYS A 142 11.19 -11.89 -5.14
N TYR A 143 11.93 -10.78 -5.16
CA TYR A 143 12.60 -10.24 -3.97
C TYR A 143 11.59 -9.96 -2.85
N PHE A 144 10.54 -9.19 -3.14
CA PHE A 144 9.54 -8.82 -2.13
C PHE A 144 8.72 -10.02 -1.65
N ARG A 145 8.40 -10.97 -2.54
CA ARG A 145 7.78 -12.24 -2.15
C ARG A 145 8.63 -13.01 -1.13
N LYS A 146 9.93 -13.13 -1.37
CA LYS A 146 10.84 -13.84 -0.45
C LYS A 146 10.87 -13.17 0.92
N LYS A 147 10.91 -11.83 0.97
CA LYS A 147 10.86 -11.05 2.22
C LYS A 147 9.53 -11.26 2.95
N TYR A 148 8.41 -11.17 2.24
CA TYR A 148 7.08 -11.47 2.79
C TYR A 148 7.01 -12.89 3.36
N ASP A 149 7.43 -13.90 2.60
CA ASP A 149 7.34 -15.31 3.00
C ASP A 149 8.23 -15.67 4.20
N THR A 150 9.27 -14.86 4.46
CA THR A 150 10.16 -15.00 5.63
C THR A 150 9.50 -14.46 6.89
N LEU A 151 8.80 -13.33 6.78
CA LEU A 151 8.12 -12.68 7.91
C LEU A 151 6.74 -13.27 8.20
N PHE A 152 6.10 -13.88 7.20
CA PHE A 152 4.79 -14.48 7.37
C PHE A 152 4.90 -15.73 8.28
N PRO A 153 4.09 -15.85 9.34
CA PRO A 153 4.18 -16.97 10.26
C PRO A 153 3.98 -18.30 9.52
N GLN A 154 5.01 -19.16 9.51
CA GLN A 154 5.00 -20.44 8.80
C GLN A 154 4.03 -21.46 9.43
N ASN A 155 3.65 -21.25 10.69
CA ASN A 155 2.81 -22.17 11.48
C ASN A 155 1.30 -21.82 11.45
N ILE A 156 0.82 -21.12 10.42
CA ILE A 156 -0.62 -20.95 10.22
C ILE A 156 -1.12 -22.21 9.47
N PRO A 157 -1.89 -23.10 10.12
CA PRO A 157 -2.51 -24.21 9.41
C PRO A 157 -3.43 -23.62 8.33
N ASN A 158 -3.19 -23.98 7.07
CA ASN A 158 -3.88 -23.51 5.86
C ASN A 158 -3.33 -22.26 5.12
N ARG A 159 -2.01 -22.12 4.97
CA ARG A 159 -1.40 -21.18 4.00
C ARG A 159 -1.99 -21.32 2.57
N THR A 160 -2.37 -22.55 2.18
CA THR A 160 -2.93 -22.88 0.87
C THR A 160 -4.39 -22.44 0.68
N ASN A 161 -5.22 -22.39 1.73
CA ASN A 161 -6.64 -22.01 1.58
C ASN A 161 -6.88 -20.50 1.53
N LEU A 162 -5.93 -19.69 2.04
CA LEU A 162 -6.01 -18.23 1.97
C LEU A 162 -5.62 -17.70 0.57
N GLN A 163 -4.62 -18.32 -0.09
CA GLN A 163 -4.18 -17.91 -1.43
C GLN A 163 -5.20 -18.25 -2.54
N LEU A 164 -6.01 -19.29 -2.37
CA LEU A 164 -7.02 -19.72 -3.35
C LEU A 164 -8.34 -18.93 -3.29
N LYS A 165 -8.58 -18.12 -2.24
CA LYS A 165 -9.81 -17.33 -2.09
C LYS A 165 -9.70 -15.89 -2.57
N CYS A 166 -8.49 -15.35 -2.75
CA CYS A 166 -8.31 -13.98 -3.27
C CYS A 166 -8.19 -13.90 -4.81
N ASN A 167 -8.15 -15.05 -5.50
CA ASN A 167 -8.05 -15.15 -6.97
C ASN A 167 -9.32 -15.77 -7.61
N LYS A 168 -10.48 -15.64 -6.96
CA LYS A 168 -11.78 -15.99 -7.54
C LYS A 168 -12.68 -14.78 -7.59
#